data_AF-A0A852GZX9-F1
#
_entry.id   AF-A0A852GZX9-F1
#
_cell.length_a   1.000
_cell.length_b   1.000
_cell.length_c   1.000
_cell.angle_alpha   90.00
_cell.angle_beta   90.00
_cell.angle_gamma   90.00
#
_symmetry.space_group_name_H-M   'P 1'
#
loop_
_entity.id
_entity.type
_entity.pdbx_description
1 polymer ?
#
loop_
_entity_poly.entity_id
_entity_poly.type
_entity_poly.pdbx_seq_one_letter_code
_entity_poly.pdbx_strand_id
1 'polypeptide(L)'
;SWAVADAISRVLQNSEELHSWRRHLLSACMKGLVAVYSSSKDESKQEVERSMLLRLEKLLRVVEEVDPDDWCSLVKTGLKYRYRDETFLKVLNVAIQLLYKKESSLSQ
;
A
#
# COMPACT_ATOMS: atom_id res chain seq x y z
N SER A 1 1.14 -15.11 -1.41
CA SER A 1 2.24 -15.20 -2.40
C SER A 1 2.02 -14.15 -3.49
N TRP A 2 2.98 -13.27 -3.74
CA TRP A 2 2.86 -12.19 -4.75
C TRP A 2 2.78 -12.71 -6.19
N ALA A 3 3.38 -13.88 -6.47
CA ALA A 3 3.37 -14.49 -7.80
C ALA A 3 1.94 -14.74 -8.32
N VAL A 4 1.03 -15.16 -7.43
CA VAL A 4 -0.38 -15.38 -7.79
C VAL A 4 -1.06 -14.06 -8.15
N ALA A 5 -0.83 -13.01 -7.35
CA ALA A 5 -1.39 -11.71 -7.63
C ALA A 5 -0.87 -11.10 -8.94
N ASP A 6 0.39 -11.35 -9.27
CA ASP A 6 1.00 -10.94 -10.54
C ASP A 6 0.44 -11.73 -11.72
N ALA A 7 0.23 -13.04 -11.56
CA ALA A 7 -0.39 -13.88 -12.59
C ALA A 7 -1.82 -13.43 -12.90
N ILE A 8 -2.65 -13.17 -11.87
CA ILE A 8 -4.01 -12.64 -12.05
C ILE A 8 -3.96 -11.27 -12.72
N SER A 9 -3.05 -10.39 -12.27
CA SER A 9 -2.88 -9.06 -12.89
C SER A 9 -2.48 -9.14 -14.37
N ARG A 10 -1.74 -10.17 -14.77
CA ARG A 10 -1.38 -10.43 -16.18
C ARG A 10 -2.58 -10.91 -16.98
N VAL A 11 -3.35 -11.86 -16.44
CA VAL A 11 -4.57 -12.37 -17.09
C VAL A 11 -5.57 -11.24 -17.30
N LEU A 12 -5.69 -10.33 -16.34
CA LEU A 12 -6.61 -9.19 -16.42
C LEU A 12 -6.07 -7.99 -17.23
N GLN A 13 -4.90 -8.05 -17.86
CA GLN A 13 -4.27 -6.86 -18.48
C GLN A 13 -5.16 -6.07 -19.44
N ASN A 14 -6.05 -6.76 -20.17
CA ASN A 14 -6.97 -6.17 -21.14
C ASN A 14 -8.43 -6.27 -20.69
N SER A 15 -8.68 -6.53 -19.40
CA SER A 15 -10.01 -6.62 -18.81
C SER A 15 -10.38 -5.34 -18.08
N GLU A 16 -11.65 -4.95 -18.16
CA GLU A 16 -12.23 -3.85 -17.37
C GLU A 16 -12.11 -4.10 -15.86
N GLU A 17 -12.02 -5.37 -15.45
CA GLU A 17 -11.88 -5.77 -14.05
C GLU A 17 -10.50 -5.46 -13.45
N LEU A 18 -9.49 -5.15 -14.27
CA LEU A 18 -8.11 -4.94 -13.81
C LEU A 18 -8.02 -3.85 -12.74
N HIS A 19 -8.74 -2.75 -12.93
CA HIS A 19 -8.74 -1.65 -11.98
C HIS A 19 -9.37 -2.08 -10.64
N SER A 20 -10.55 -2.72 -10.70
CA SER A 20 -11.21 -3.27 -9.53
C SER A 20 -10.33 -4.27 -8.79
N TRP A 21 -9.69 -5.20 -9.50
CA TRP A 21 -8.73 -6.15 -8.95
C TRP A 21 -7.57 -5.46 -8.22
N ARG A 22 -6.95 -4.45 -8.84
CA ARG A 22 -5.83 -3.71 -8.22
C ARG A 22 -6.26 -2.97 -6.95
N ARG A 23 -7.49 -2.47 -6.87
CA ARG A 23 -8.04 -1.88 -5.63
C ARG A 23 -8.18 -2.89 -4.51
N HIS A 24 -8.73 -4.06 -4.81
CA HIS A 24 -8.83 -5.14 -3.82
C HIS A 24 -7.45 -5.61 -3.36
N LEU A 25 -6.49 -5.71 -4.30
CA LEU A 25 -5.11 -6.06 -3.98
C LEU A 25 -4.43 -5.00 -3.10
N LEU A 26 -4.71 -3.72 -3.35
CA LEU A 26 -4.23 -2.62 -2.53
C LEU A 26 -4.81 -2.68 -1.10
N SER A 27 -6.13 -2.86 -0.96
CA SER A 27 -6.80 -3.07 0.33
C SER A 27 -6.21 -4.25 1.10
N ALA A 28 -6.05 -5.40 0.44
CA ALA A 28 -5.45 -6.59 1.06
C ALA A 28 -3.99 -6.35 1.50
N CYS A 29 -3.22 -5.60 0.70
CA CYS A 29 -1.85 -5.21 1.05
C CYS A 29 -1.81 -4.35 2.33
N MET A 30 -2.71 -3.36 2.44
CA MET A 30 -2.80 -2.50 3.62
C MET A 30 -3.19 -3.29 4.87
N LYS A 31 -4.23 -4.13 4.78
CA LYS A 31 -4.68 -4.99 5.89
C LYS A 31 -3.58 -5.94 6.36
N GLY A 32 -2.83 -6.50 5.43
CA GLY A 32 -1.69 -7.35 5.76
C GLY A 32 -0.55 -6.59 6.45
N LEU A 33 -0.23 -5.37 6.02
CA LEU A 33 0.74 -4.51 6.71
C LEU A 33 0.29 -4.17 8.14
N VAL A 34 -0.98 -3.84 8.35
CA VAL A 34 -1.55 -3.60 9.69
C VAL A 34 -1.38 -4.81 10.61
N ALA A 35 -1.62 -6.01 10.09
CA ALA A 35 -1.43 -7.25 10.83
C ALA A 35 0.05 -7.49 11.19
N VAL A 36 0.96 -7.25 10.24
CA VAL A 36 2.41 -7.39 10.44
C VAL A 36 2.91 -6.41 11.51
N TYR A 37 2.55 -5.13 11.40
CA TYR A 37 2.94 -4.09 12.38
C TYR A 37 2.49 -4.43 13.79
N SER A 38 1.26 -4.93 13.93
CA SER A 38 0.67 -5.30 15.21
C SER A 38 1.35 -6.50 15.87
N SER A 39 2.06 -7.34 15.10
CA SER A 39 2.81 -8.50 15.61
C SER A 39 4.27 -8.18 16.01
N SER A 40 4.53 -6.92 16.37
CA SER A 40 5.79 -6.14 16.49
C SER A 40 7.09 -6.76 17.05
N LYS A 41 7.11 -8.04 17.47
CA LYS A 41 8.27 -8.69 18.11
C LYS A 41 8.98 -9.74 17.24
N ASP A 42 8.51 -9.96 16.02
CA ASP A 42 8.98 -11.05 15.17
C ASP A 42 9.90 -10.53 14.06
N GLU A 43 11.22 -10.58 14.30
CA GLU A 43 12.24 -10.15 13.32
C GLU A 43 12.13 -10.91 11.99
N SER A 44 11.59 -12.14 12.00
CA SER A 44 11.39 -12.93 10.78
C SER A 44 10.39 -12.30 9.81
N LYS A 45 9.56 -11.36 10.29
CA LYS A 45 8.56 -10.65 9.48
C LYS A 45 9.08 -9.36 8.86
N GLN A 46 10.30 -8.92 9.18
CA GLN A 46 10.82 -7.64 8.71
C GLN A 46 11.04 -7.63 7.18
N GLU A 47 11.49 -8.75 6.61
CA GLU A 47 11.64 -8.89 5.15
C GLU A 47 10.29 -8.87 4.44
N VAL A 48 9.30 -9.57 5.02
CA VAL A 48 7.91 -9.58 4.54
C VAL A 48 7.34 -8.17 4.57
N GLU A 49 7.52 -7.44 5.66
CA GLU A 49 7.08 -6.05 5.82
C GLU A 49 7.65 -5.15 4.72
N ARG A 50 8.98 -5.20 4.49
CA ARG A 50 9.65 -4.41 3.45
C ARG A 50 9.14 -4.75 2.05
N SER A 51 8.97 -6.03 1.75
CA SER A 51 8.40 -6.48 0.47
C SER A 51 6.98 -5.95 0.25
N MET A 52 6.15 -5.98 1.29
CA MET A 52 4.78 -5.46 1.25
C MET A 52 4.74 -3.94 1.11
N LEU A 53 5.63 -3.20 1.78
CA LEU A 53 5.76 -1.75 1.64
C LEU A 53 6.12 -1.34 0.21
N LEU A 54 7.07 -2.05 -0.43
CA LEU A 54 7.40 -1.82 -1.83
C LEU A 54 6.23 -2.13 -2.77
N ARG A 55 5.42 -3.15 -2.44
CA ARG A 55 4.22 -3.45 -3.23
C ARG A 55 3.15 -2.37 -3.06
N LEU A 56 2.94 -1.89 -1.83
CA LEU A 56 2.00 -0.81 -1.52
C LEU A 56 2.29 0.42 -2.40
N GLU A 57 3.54 0.88 -2.43
CA GLU A 57 3.96 2.02 -3.25
C GLU A 57 3.65 1.80 -4.74
N LYS A 58 3.98 0.61 -5.28
CA LYS A 58 3.71 0.27 -6.68
C LYS A 58 2.22 0.25 -7.00
N LEU A 59 1.39 -0.28 -6.09
CA LEU A 59 -0.06 -0.34 -6.28
C LEU A 59 -0.68 1.05 -6.22
N LEU A 60 -0.27 1.89 -5.26
CA LEU A 60 -0.76 3.26 -5.12
C LEU A 60 -0.49 4.11 -6.36
N ARG A 61 0.69 3.99 -6.98
CA ARG A 61 1.03 4.72 -8.23
C ARG A 61 0.11 4.37 -9.41
N VAL A 62 -0.52 3.19 -9.39
CA VAL A 62 -1.34 2.70 -10.49
C VAL A 62 -2.83 2.89 -10.23
N VAL A 63 -3.23 2.81 -8.95
CA VAL A 63 -4.64 2.91 -8.55
C VAL A 63 -5.04 4.35 -8.23
N GLU A 64 -4.13 5.17 -7.68
CA GLU A 64 -4.35 6.57 -7.26
C GLU A 64 -5.51 6.82 -6.28
N GLU A 65 -6.26 5.80 -5.87
CA GLU A 65 -7.33 5.85 -4.88
C GLU A 65 -7.17 4.77 -3.82
N VAL A 66 -7.74 5.02 -2.65
CA VAL A 66 -7.68 4.11 -1.50
C VAL A 66 -9.04 4.03 -0.83
N ASP A 67 -9.32 2.89 -0.22
CA ASP A 67 -10.38 2.81 0.77
C ASP A 67 -9.99 3.64 2.01
N PRO A 68 -10.85 4.59 2.45
CA PRO A 68 -10.51 5.49 3.55
C PRO A 68 -10.25 4.78 4.89
N ASP A 69 -10.99 3.70 5.17
CA ASP A 69 -10.88 2.96 6.43
C ASP A 69 -9.58 2.17 6.48
N ASP A 70 -9.24 1.50 5.38
CA ASP A 70 -7.99 0.75 5.24
C ASP A 70 -6.78 1.69 5.32
N TRP A 71 -6.84 2.84 4.64
CA TRP A 71 -5.79 3.86 4.69
C TRP A 71 -5.61 4.43 6.10
N CYS A 72 -6.71 4.81 6.75
CA CYS A 72 -6.68 5.33 8.13
C CYS A 72 -6.08 4.31 9.10
N SER A 73 -6.47 3.04 8.98
CA SER A 73 -5.94 1.94 9.80
C SER A 73 -4.44 1.72 9.58
N LEU A 74 -3.98 1.75 8.32
CA LEU A 74 -2.57 1.64 7.96
C LEU A 74 -1.75 2.77 8.58
N VAL A 75 -2.17 4.02 8.41
CA VAL A 75 -1.43 5.20 8.91
C VAL A 75 -1.35 5.18 10.43
N LYS A 76 -2.48 4.97 11.12
CA LYS A 76 -2.51 4.93 12.59
C LYS A 76 -1.64 3.81 13.15
N THR A 77 -1.78 2.60 12.62
CA THR A 77 -1.05 1.43 13.10
C THR A 77 0.43 1.52 12.76
N GLY A 78 0.76 1.97 11.54
CA GLY A 78 2.13 2.18 11.10
C GLY A 78 2.85 3.23 11.94
N LEU A 79 2.25 4.40 12.17
CA LEU A 79 2.86 5.43 13.04
C LEU A 79 3.00 4.94 14.49
N LYS A 80 2.05 4.15 14.99
CA LYS A 80 2.15 3.59 16.35
C LYS A 80 3.37 2.66 16.51
N TYR A 81 3.65 1.80 15.53
CA TYR A 81 4.66 0.74 15.68
C TYR A 81 5.94 0.92 14.85
N ARG A 82 5.95 1.85 13.89
CA ARG A 82 7.01 2.02 12.87
C ARG A 82 7.41 3.47 12.63
N TYR A 83 7.10 4.42 13.52
CA TYR A 83 7.47 5.83 13.32
C TYR A 83 8.99 6.09 13.20
N ARG A 84 9.84 5.17 13.64
CA ARG A 84 11.31 5.25 13.47
C ARG A 84 11.82 4.44 12.29
N ASP A 85 10.96 3.67 11.61
CA ASP A 85 11.37 2.89 10.45
C ASP A 85 11.41 3.78 9.22
N GLU A 86 12.61 3.95 8.66
CA GLU A 86 12.82 4.81 7.50
C GLU A 86 12.06 4.35 6.25
N THR A 87 11.92 3.03 6.06
CA THR A 87 11.28 2.47 4.86
C THR A 87 9.79 2.78 4.89
N PHE A 88 9.15 2.56 6.03
CA PHE A 88 7.77 2.94 6.28
C PHE A 88 7.55 4.44 6.06
N LEU A 89 8.38 5.30 6.66
CA LEU A 89 8.23 6.75 6.51
C LEU A 89 8.40 7.23 5.07
N LYS A 90 9.36 6.66 4.33
CA LYS A 90 9.57 6.97 2.90
C LYS A 90 8.34 6.60 2.07
N VAL A 91 7.81 5.39 2.24
CA VAL A 91 6.62 4.91 1.53
C VAL A 91 5.38 5.72 1.93
N LEU A 92 5.22 6.04 3.22
CA LEU A 92 4.12 6.88 3.70
C LEU A 92 4.16 8.28 3.07
N ASN A 93 5.33 8.90 2.98
CA ASN A 93 5.50 10.20 2.33
C ASN A 93 5.14 10.15 0.83
N VAL A 94 5.59 9.10 0.11
CA VAL A 94 5.20 8.91 -1.30
C VAL A 94 3.68 8.74 -1.42
N ALA A 95 3.06 7.94 -0.56
CA ALA A 95 1.61 7.73 -0.56
C ALA A 95 0.84 9.04 -0.30
N ILE A 96 1.28 9.86 0.67
CA ILE A 96 0.68 11.16 0.94
C ILE A 96 0.78 12.07 -0.29
N GLN A 97 1.94 12.10 -0.96
CA GLN A 97 2.10 12.90 -2.18
C GLN A 97 1.18 12.42 -3.31
N LEU A 98 0.96 11.12 -3.47
CA LEU A 98 0.07 10.59 -4.49
C LEU A 98 -1.40 10.90 -4.19
N LEU A 99 -1.83 10.73 -2.94
CA LEU A 99 -3.24 10.84 -2.57
C LEU A 99 -3.71 12.28 -2.34
N TYR A 100 -2.83 13.17 -1.89
CA TYR A 100 -3.21 14.52 -1.45
C TYR A 100 -2.61 15.65 -2.29
N LYS A 101 -1.63 15.40 -3.17
CA LYS A 101 -0.96 16.47 -3.94
C LYS A 101 -1.65 16.79 -5.29
N LYS A 102 -2.83 16.22 -5.56
CA LYS A 102 -3.56 16.42 -6.83
C LYS A 102 -4.17 17.83 -7.00
N GLU A 103 -3.95 18.75 -6.05
CA GLU A 103 -4.57 20.09 -6.04
C GLU A 103 -3.59 21.28 -6.18
N SER A 104 -2.35 21.09 -6.65
CA SER A 104 -1.45 22.25 -6.93
C SER A 104 -1.43 22.70 -8.39
N SER A 105 -2.32 22.19 -9.25
CA SER A 105 -2.38 22.52 -10.68
C SER A 105 -3.67 23.23 -11.12
N LEU A 106 -4.47 23.74 -10.18
CA LEU A 106 -5.66 24.57 -10.47
C LEU A 106 -5.41 26.07 -10.31
N SER A 107 -4.15 26.50 -10.34
CA SER A 107 -3.78 27.93 -10.40
C SER A 107 -3.43 28.32 -11.84
N GLN A 108 -4.45 28.48 -12.69
CA GLN A 108 -4.38 29.28 -13.92
C GLN A 108 -5.67 30.07 -14.10
#